data_AF-A0A920ID56-F1
#
_entry.id   AF-A0A920ID56-F1
#
_cell.length_a   1.000
_cell.length_b   1.000
_cell.length_c   1.000
_cell.angle_alpha   90.00
_cell.angle_beta   90.00
_cell.angle_gamma   90.00
#
_symmetry.space_group_name_H-M   'P 1'
#
loop_
_entity.id
_entity.type
_entity.pdbx_description
1 polymer ?
#
loop_
_entity_poly.entity_id
_entity_poly.type
_entity_poly.pdbx_seq_one_letter_code
_entity_poly.pdbx_strand_id
1 'polypeptide(L)' 'MSLVPKNIIKIISTCVKKKAEIVKLDEKEEKTRMLLNLGHTFAHALENDLSYEIRHGEAVSVGLLMAMKLSYNLGYATSE' A
#
# COMPACT_ATOMS: atom_id res chain seq x y z
N MET A 1 -16.73 7.88 -18.97
CA MET A 1 -16.75 6.43 -18.63
C MET A 1 -16.74 6.34 -17.11
N SER A 2 -17.81 5.83 -16.49
CA SER A 2 -17.89 5.76 -15.02
C SER A 2 -16.87 4.74 -14.52
N LEU A 3 -15.83 5.21 -13.82
CA LEU A 3 -14.78 4.40 -13.20
C LEU A 3 -15.24 3.67 -11.93
N VAL A 4 -16.53 3.76 -11.57
CA VAL A 4 -17.03 3.10 -10.36
C VAL A 4 -16.99 1.59 -10.60
N PRO A 5 -16.15 0.83 -9.85
CA PRO A 5 -16.10 -0.61 -10.01
C PRO A 5 -17.48 -1.18 -9.74
N LYS A 6 -17.96 -2.08 -10.62
CA LYS A 6 -19.26 -2.76 -10.47
C LYS A 6 -19.43 -3.47 -9.10
N ASN A 7 -18.33 -3.68 -8.38
CA ASN A 7 -18.26 -4.35 -7.08
C ASN A 7 -17.68 -3.47 -5.95
N ILE A 8 -17.77 -2.13 -6.01
CA ILE A 8 -17.13 -1.23 -5.05
C ILE A 8 -17.50 -1.53 -3.59
N ILE A 9 -18.75 -1.90 -3.30
CA ILE A 9 -19.20 -2.28 -1.96
C ILE A 9 -18.44 -3.50 -1.44
N LYS A 10 -18.22 -4.51 -2.30
CA LYS A 10 -17.47 -5.71 -1.94
C LYS A 10 -16.00 -5.37 -1.65
N ILE A 11 -15.39 -4.51 -2.48
CA ILE A 11 -14.00 -4.04 -2.28
C ILE A 11 -13.87 -3.33 -0.93
N ILE A 12 -14.74 -2.37 -0.65
CA ILE A 12 -14.75 -1.63 0.62
C ILE A 12 -14.91 -2.59 1.80
N SER A 13 -15.88 -3.50 1.75
CA SER A 13 -16.12 -4.48 2.82
C SER A 13 -14.88 -5.35 3.10
N THR A 14 -14.22 -5.84 2.05
CA THR A 14 -13.00 -6.64 2.18
C THR A 14 -11.85 -5.83 2.78
N CYS A 15 -11.59 -4.62 2.28
CA CYS A 15 -10.52 -3.76 2.78
C CYS A 15 -10.72 -3.39 4.25
N VAL A 16 -11.95 -3.02 4.64
CA VAL A 16 -12.30 -2.70 6.02
C VAL A 16 -12.06 -3.90 6.93
N LYS A 17 -12.54 -5.09 6.55
CA LYS A 17 -12.33 -6.33 7.33
C LYS A 17 -10.85 -6.62 7.53
N LYS A 18 -10.05 -6.58 6.45
CA LYS A 18 -8.61 -6.88 6.51
C LYS A 18 -7.83 -5.90 7.36
N LYS A 19 -8.11 -4.60 7.23
CA LYS A 19 -7.48 -3.58 8.07
C LYS A 19 -7.89 -3.74 9.53
N ALA A 20 -9.17 -3.99 9.81
CA ALA A 20 -9.65 -4.22 11.17
C ALA A 20 -9.00 -5.44 11.84
N GLU A 21 -8.84 -6.55 11.11
CA GLU A 21 -8.12 -7.74 11.59
C GLU A 21 -6.68 -7.40 12.01
N ILE A 22 -5.93 -6.69 11.17
CA ILE A 22 -4.53 -6.32 11.46
C ILE A 22 -4.42 -5.28 12.59
N VAL A 23 -5.25 -4.24 12.57
CA VAL A 23 -5.26 -3.19 13.60
C VAL A 23 -5.66 -3.75 14.96
N LYS A 24 -6.58 -4.71 15.01
CA LYS A 24 -6.94 -5.38 16.27
C LYS A 24 -5.77 -6.16 16.89
N LEU A 25 -4.87 -6.70 16.06
CA LEU A 25 -3.69 -7.43 16.52
C LEU A 25 -2.57 -6.49 16.99
N ASP A 26 -2.50 -5.28 16.43
CA ASP A 26 -1.43 -4.32 16.69
C ASP A 26 -1.95 -2.88 16.44
N GLU A 27 -2.63 -2.32 17.43
CA GLU A 27 -3.25 -1.00 17.31
C GLU A 27 -2.20 0.11 17.19
N LYS A 28 -1.10 -0.01 17.94
CA LYS A 28 -0.06 1.01 18.06
C LYS A 28 1.03 0.94 16.98
N GLU A 29 0.92 -0.02 16.06
CA GLU A 29 1.86 -0.19 14.95
C GLU A 29 3.30 -0.47 15.39
N GLU A 30 3.45 -1.36 16.38
CA GLU A 30 4.79 -1.73 16.85
C GLU A 30 5.42 -2.83 15.98
N LYS A 31 4.61 -3.68 15.32
CA LYS A 31 5.06 -4.84 14.54
C LYS A 31 4.14 -5.14 13.36
N THR A 32 3.10 -5.96 13.58
CA THR A 32 2.27 -6.57 12.54
C THR A 32 1.57 -5.54 11.67
N ARG A 33 1.16 -4.40 12.23
CA ARG A 33 0.44 -3.37 11.47
C ARG A 33 1.33 -2.67 10.45
N MET A 34 2.65 -2.71 10.59
CA MET A 34 3.58 -2.21 9.57
C MET A 34 3.43 -2.92 8.21
N LEU A 35 2.82 -4.12 8.15
CA LEU A 35 2.48 -4.77 6.88
C LEU A 35 1.58 -3.93 5.98
N LEU A 36 0.75 -3.05 6.57
CA LEU A 36 -0.10 -2.12 5.81
C LEU A 36 0.69 -1.01 5.11
N ASN A 37 1.96 -0.82 5.50
CA ASN A 37 2.84 0.21 4.97
C ASN A 37 3.67 -0.28 3.77
N LEU A 38 3.33 -1.43 3.16
CA LEU A 38 4.01 -1.87 1.94
C LEU A 38 3.97 -0.76 0.88
N GLY A 39 5.14 -0.40 0.34
CA GLY A 39 5.31 0.70 -0.61
C GLY A 39 5.33 2.11 0.00
N HIS A 40 4.87 2.31 1.24
CA HIS A 40 4.72 3.66 1.82
C HIS A 40 6.06 4.34 2.13
N THR A 41 7.12 3.58 2.42
CA THR A 41 8.47 4.15 2.60
C THR A 41 8.93 4.89 1.35
N PHE A 42 8.72 4.29 0.17
CA PHE A 42 9.05 4.94 -1.11
C PHE A 42 8.03 6.04 -1.46
N ALA A 43 6.74 5.79 -1.20
CA ALA A 43 5.69 6.75 -1.49
C ALA A 43 5.90 8.08 -0.75
N HIS A 44 6.17 8.04 0.56
CA HIS A 44 6.41 9.26 1.35
C HIS A 44 7.66 10.01 0.88
N ALA A 45 8.67 9.30 0.38
CA ALA A 45 9.85 9.93 -0.24
C ALA A 45 9.46 10.68 -1.53
N LEU A 46 8.66 10.05 -2.40
CA LEU A 46 8.16 10.67 -3.63
C LEU A 46 7.23 11.87 -3.35
N GLU A 47 6.33 11.73 -2.39
CA GLU A 47 5.44 12.83 -1.98
C GLU A 47 6.24 14.04 -1.51
N ASN A 48 7.28 13.82 -0.70
CA ASN A 48 8.14 14.89 -0.20
C ASN A 48 8.92 15.55 -1.36
N ASP A 49 9.57 14.75 -2.20
CA ASP A 49 10.36 15.23 -3.35
C ASP A 49 9.51 16.05 -4.35
N LEU A 50 8.25 15.66 -4.53
CA LEU A 50 7.28 16.35 -5.38
C LEU A 50 6.47 17.44 -4.65
N SER A 51 6.89 17.87 -3.46
CA SER A 51 6.22 18.90 -2.66
C SER A 51 4.71 18.64 -2.46
N TYR A 52 4.33 17.37 -2.36
CA TYR A 52 2.96 16.87 -2.20
C TYR A 52 2.00 17.20 -3.36
N GLU A 53 2.53 17.45 -4.57
CA GLU A 53 1.71 17.70 -5.77
C GLU A 53 1.16 16.41 -6.43
N ILE A 54 1.66 15.24 -6.04
CA ILE A 54 1.16 13.93 -6.47
C ILE A 54 0.07 13.41 -5.53
N ARG A 55 -0.93 12.68 -6.04
CA ARG A 55 -1.94 12.07 -5.16
C ARG A 55 -1.32 10.93 -4.37
N HIS A 56 -1.67 10.82 -3.09
CA HIS A 56 -1.17 9.75 -2.22
C HIS A 56 -1.31 8.34 -2.82
N GLY A 57 -2.48 8.02 -3.39
CA GLY A 57 -2.70 6.71 -4.02
C GLY A 57 -1.79 6.45 -5.24
N GLU A 58 -1.43 7.50 -5.99
CA GLU A 58 -0.50 7.40 -7.12
C GLU A 58 0.93 7.17 -6.61
N ALA A 59 1.36 7.92 -5.60
CA ALA A 59 2.66 7.73 -4.95
C ALA A 59 2.81 6.34 -4.33
N VAL A 60 1.78 5.83 -3.63
CA VAL A 60 1.77 4.47 -3.06
C VAL A 60 1.83 3.42 -4.16
N SER A 61 1.15 3.62 -5.31
CA SER A 61 1.22 2.69 -6.44
C SER A 61 2.64 2.56 -7.00
N VAL A 62 3.35 3.68 -7.17
CA VAL A 62 4.76 3.67 -7.58
C VAL A 62 5.64 3.04 -6.49
N GLY A 63 5.38 3.38 -5.22
CA GLY A 63 6.11 2.82 -4.09
C GLY A 63 5.97 1.30 -3.95
N LEU A 64 4.81 0.73 -4.29
CA LEU A 64 4.60 -0.72 -4.35
C LEU A 64 5.49 -1.36 -5.42
N LEU A 65 5.58 -0.76 -6.61
CA LEU A 65 6.47 -1.25 -7.68
C LEU A 65 7.94 -1.23 -7.24
N MET A 66 8.37 -0.15 -6.58
CA MET A 66 9.72 -0.02 -6.04
C MET A 66 10.00 -1.08 -4.96
N ALA A 67 9.05 -1.32 -4.05
CA ALA A 67 9.15 -2.35 -3.04
C ALA A 67 9.25 -3.76 -3.66
N MET A 68 8.43 -4.08 -4.66
CA MET A 68 8.50 -5.37 -5.36
C MET A 68 9.82 -5.55 -6.10
N LYS A 69 10.31 -4.51 -6.79
CA LYS A 69 11.63 -4.54 -7.46
C LYS A 69 12.76 -4.76 -6.46
N LEU A 70 12.71 -4.13 -5.29
CA LEU A 70 13.66 -4.36 -4.22
C LEU A 70 13.58 -5.81 -3.71
N SER A 71 12.37 -6.32 -3.44
CA SER A 71 12.17 -7.71 -3.00
C SER A 71 12.71 -8.72 -4.01
N TYR A 72 12.51 -8.48 -5.32
CA TYR A 72 13.08 -9.31 -6.37
C TYR A 72 14.61 -9.28 -6.36
N ASN A 73 15.22 -8.09 -6.30
CA ASN A 73 16.67 -7.94 -6.26
C ASN A 73 17.32 -8.60 -5.03
N LEU A 74 16.59 -8.67 -3.91
CA LEU A 74 17.02 -9.32 -2.67
C LEU A 74 16.73 -10.83 -2.64
N GLY A 75 16.08 -11.38 -3.66
CA GLY A 75 15.70 -12.81 -3.71
C GLY A 75 14.50 -13.17 -2.84
N TYR A 76 13.70 -12.19 -2.40
CA TYR A 76 12.46 -12.41 -1.63
C TYR A 76 11.20 -12.52 -2.50
N ALA A 77 11.30 -12.17 -3.79
CA ALA A 77 10.22 -12.30 -4.76
C ALA A 77 10.76 -12.83 -6.10
N THR A 78 9.88 -13.47 -6.87
CA THR A 78 10.15 -13.93 -8.24
C THR A 78 9.75 -12.87 -9.27
N SER A 79 10.19 -13.03 -10.51
CA SER A 79 9.79 -12.19 -11.65
C SER A 79 8.46 -12.60 -12.28
N GLU A 80 7.86 -13.68 -11.77
CA GLU A 80 6.53 -14.21 -12.13
C GLU A 80 5.46 -13.56 -11.26
#